data_AF-A0A498SA57-F1
#
_entry.id   AF-A0A498SA57-F1
#
_cell.length_a   1.000
_cell.length_b   1.000
_cell.length_c   1.000
_cell.angle_alpha   90.00
_cell.angle_beta   90.00
_cell.angle_gamma   90.00
#
_symmetry.space_group_name_H-M   'P 1'
#
loop_
_entity.id
_entity.type
_entity.pdbx_description
1 polymer ?
#
loop_
_entity_poly.entity_id
_entity_poly.type
_entity_poly.pdbx_seq_one_letter_code
_entity_poly.pdbx_strand_id
1 'polypeptide(L)'
;MATRAISNIKLLNPSATLYPELGVCLDNKPIKLKLRKGEQYSWCACGLSGTQPWCDGSHRAEGITTLRPVLFEVEKDGEYNICVCKATKNRPLCDGHHVKVQKRRHTNPPQLCVYAESPVYEGVANKLGYKPKQGRWHF
;
A
#
# COMPACT_ATOMS: atom_id res chain seq x y z
N MET A 1 5.11 -33.20 -5.54
CA MET A 1 3.90 -33.02 -4.72
C MET A 1 4.03 -31.75 -3.89
N ALA A 2 2.90 -31.09 -3.64
CA ALA A 2 2.66 -29.95 -2.74
C ALA A 2 2.67 -28.53 -3.37
N THR A 3 1.49 -28.10 -3.83
CA THR A 3 0.79 -26.95 -3.23
C THR A 3 -0.70 -27.13 -3.44
N ARG A 4 -1.41 -27.30 -2.32
CA ARG A 4 -2.85 -27.48 -2.21
C ARG A 4 -3.57 -26.30 -2.88
N ALA A 5 -4.75 -26.52 -3.45
CA ALA A 5 -5.68 -25.44 -3.78
C ALA A 5 -5.93 -24.61 -2.50
N ILE A 6 -5.44 -23.37 -2.45
CA ILE A 6 -5.50 -22.54 -1.22
C ILE A 6 -6.61 -21.49 -1.27
N SER A 7 -7.07 -21.03 -2.41
CA SER A 7 -8.01 -19.91 -2.42
C SER A 7 -9.45 -20.41 -2.46
N ASN A 8 -10.09 -20.55 -1.28
CA ASN A 8 -11.55 -20.54 -1.12
C ASN A 8 -12.12 -19.15 -1.49
N ILE A 9 -11.65 -18.57 -2.59
CA ILE A 9 -11.86 -17.21 -3.04
C ILE A 9 -11.89 -17.24 -4.57
N LYS A 10 -12.92 -16.62 -5.15
CA LYS A 10 -13.11 -16.40 -6.58
C LYS A 10 -12.72 -14.97 -6.94
N LEU A 11 -11.79 -14.79 -7.86
CA LEU A 11 -11.41 -13.47 -8.36
C LEU A 11 -12.48 -12.93 -9.32
N LEU A 12 -12.90 -11.69 -9.13
CA LEU A 12 -13.88 -11.01 -9.99
C LEU A 12 -13.20 -10.20 -11.09
N ASN A 13 -11.97 -9.74 -10.87
CA ASN A 13 -11.16 -9.04 -11.85
C ASN A 13 -9.73 -9.64 -11.96
N PRO A 14 -9.57 -10.77 -12.65
CA PRO A 14 -8.29 -11.48 -12.70
C PRO A 14 -7.15 -10.65 -13.31
N SER A 15 -7.44 -9.66 -14.14
CA SER A 15 -6.42 -8.74 -14.66
C SER A 15 -5.68 -7.97 -13.56
N ALA A 16 -6.33 -7.67 -12.43
CA ALA A 16 -5.71 -6.92 -11.33
C ALA A 16 -4.62 -7.73 -10.59
N THR A 17 -4.67 -9.06 -10.65
CA THR A 17 -3.63 -9.89 -10.02
C THR A 17 -2.37 -10.01 -10.87
N LEU A 18 -2.46 -9.72 -12.18
CA LEU A 18 -1.37 -9.85 -13.15
C LEU A 18 -0.46 -8.63 -13.23
N TYR A 19 -0.76 -7.54 -12.50
CA TYR A 19 0.08 -6.34 -12.54
C TYR A 19 1.51 -6.63 -12.03
N PRO A 20 2.56 -6.33 -12.81
CA PRO A 20 3.95 -6.61 -12.45
C PRO A 20 4.47 -5.68 -11.34
N GLU A 21 3.89 -4.48 -11.23
CA GLU A 21 4.27 -3.50 -10.22
C GLU A 21 3.80 -3.89 -8.82
N LEU A 22 4.58 -3.50 -7.80
CA LEU A 22 4.26 -3.70 -6.39
C LEU A 22 3.81 -2.39 -5.76
N GLY A 23 2.78 -2.46 -4.92
CA GLY A 23 2.32 -1.33 -4.14
C GLY A 23 3.27 -0.95 -2.99
N VAL A 24 2.92 0.12 -2.28
CA VAL A 24 3.64 0.56 -1.09
C VAL A 24 3.37 -0.42 0.06
N CYS A 25 4.43 -0.90 0.69
CA CYS A 25 4.35 -1.77 1.86
C CYS A 25 3.89 -0.97 3.08
N LEU A 26 2.69 -1.28 3.59
CA LEU A 26 2.20 -0.74 4.87
C LEU A 26 2.89 -1.45 6.04
N ASP A 27 2.76 -2.76 6.07
CA ASP A 27 3.25 -3.62 7.15
C ASP A 27 3.83 -4.91 6.56
N ASN A 28 4.82 -5.47 7.26
CA ASN A 28 5.43 -6.75 6.94
C ASN A 28 4.72 -7.92 7.65
N LYS A 29 3.61 -7.66 8.37
CA LYS A 29 2.76 -8.70 8.96
C LYS A 29 1.39 -8.74 8.28
N PRO A 30 0.89 -9.91 7.86
CA PRO A 30 -0.46 -10.01 7.31
C PRO A 30 -1.53 -9.77 8.37
N ILE A 31 -2.72 -9.35 7.93
CA ILE A 31 -3.88 -9.16 8.82
C ILE A 31 -4.77 -10.40 8.73
N LYS A 32 -5.08 -11.00 9.88
CA LYS A 32 -6.06 -12.08 10.01
C LYS A 32 -7.46 -11.49 10.07
N LEU A 33 -8.32 -11.84 9.12
CA LEU A 33 -9.71 -11.38 9.06
C LEU A 33 -10.67 -12.54 8.91
N LYS A 34 -11.82 -12.46 9.57
CA LYS A 34 -12.95 -13.37 9.34
C LYS A 34 -13.74 -12.86 8.15
N LEU A 35 -13.78 -13.62 7.07
CA LEU A 35 -14.55 -13.28 5.87
C LEU A 35 -15.73 -14.23 5.73
N ARG A 36 -16.80 -13.71 5.13
CA ARG A 36 -18.07 -14.43 4.97
C ARG A 36 -18.29 -14.91 3.55
N LYS A 37 -18.90 -16.08 3.40
CA LYS A 37 -19.25 -16.69 2.13
C LYS A 37 -20.22 -15.79 1.35
N GLY A 38 -19.97 -15.63 0.05
CA GLY A 38 -20.78 -14.85 -0.88
C GLY A 38 -20.56 -13.34 -0.79
N GLU A 39 -19.78 -12.86 0.19
CA GLU A 39 -19.43 -11.45 0.26
C GLU A 39 -18.28 -11.12 -0.70
N GLN A 40 -18.39 -9.94 -1.31
CA GLN A 40 -17.38 -9.39 -2.20
C GLN A 40 -16.52 -8.38 -1.46
N TYR A 41 -15.21 -8.49 -1.63
CA TYR A 41 -14.25 -7.62 -1.01
C TYR A 41 -13.35 -6.98 -2.07
N SER A 42 -12.88 -5.77 -1.78
CA SER A 42 -11.97 -5.01 -2.64
C SER A 42 -10.65 -4.80 -1.91
N TRP A 43 -9.66 -5.60 -2.25
CA TRP A 43 -8.33 -5.52 -1.65
C TRP A 43 -7.49 -4.41 -2.29
N CYS A 44 -6.86 -3.58 -1.45
CA CYS A 44 -5.97 -2.53 -1.90
C CYS A 44 -4.65 -3.12 -2.42
N ALA A 45 -4.38 -3.00 -3.72
CA ALA A 45 -3.11 -3.42 -4.31
C ALA A 45 -2.02 -2.32 -4.23
N CYS A 46 -2.40 -1.05 -4.28
CA CYS A 46 -1.46 0.07 -4.34
C CYS A 46 -0.76 0.41 -3.01
N GLY A 47 -1.31 0.02 -1.87
CA GLY A 47 -0.75 0.34 -0.55
C GLY A 47 -1.12 1.71 0.02
N LEU A 48 -1.88 2.52 -0.74
CA LEU A 48 -2.16 3.93 -0.39
C LEU A 48 -3.48 4.14 0.36
N SER A 49 -4.30 3.10 0.49
CA SER A 49 -5.59 3.22 1.17
C SER A 49 -5.41 3.59 2.65
N GLY A 50 -6.28 4.45 3.17
CA GLY A 50 -6.40 4.73 4.60
C GLY A 50 -7.14 3.63 5.38
N THR A 51 -7.91 2.78 4.70
CA THR A 51 -8.74 1.71 5.29
C THR A 51 -8.19 0.31 5.02
N GLN A 52 -6.87 0.16 5.06
CA GLN A 52 -6.20 -1.11 4.81
C GLN A 52 -6.78 -2.24 5.67
N PRO A 53 -6.99 -3.44 5.10
CA PRO A 53 -6.47 -3.91 3.81
C PRO A 53 -7.36 -3.58 2.59
N TRP A 54 -8.45 -2.84 2.80
CA TRP A 54 -9.45 -2.57 1.79
C TRP A 54 -9.12 -1.35 0.94
N CYS A 55 -9.69 -1.28 -0.25
CA CYS A 55 -9.56 -0.14 -1.14
C CYS A 55 -10.59 0.95 -0.79
N ASP A 56 -10.11 2.16 -0.53
CA ASP A 56 -10.91 3.37 -0.30
C ASP A 56 -11.08 4.24 -1.57
N GLY A 57 -10.34 3.94 -2.64
CA GLY A 57 -10.36 4.72 -3.88
C GLY A 57 -9.14 5.62 -4.08
N SER A 58 -8.22 5.70 -3.12
CA SER A 58 -6.99 6.52 -3.20
C SER A 58 -6.11 6.23 -4.44
N HIS A 59 -6.24 5.02 -5.02
CA HIS A 59 -5.56 4.66 -6.28
C HIS A 59 -6.03 5.43 -7.52
N ARG A 60 -7.17 6.15 -7.45
CA ARG A 60 -7.74 6.89 -8.58
C ARG A 60 -7.13 8.27 -8.78
N ALA A 61 -6.42 8.79 -7.78
CA ALA A 61 -5.75 10.06 -7.89
C ALA A 61 -4.72 10.02 -9.03
N GLU A 62 -4.80 11.02 -9.91
CA GLU A 62 -3.97 11.08 -11.11
C GLU A 62 -2.48 11.18 -10.75
N GLY A 63 -1.65 10.46 -11.51
CA GLY A 63 -0.19 10.49 -11.34
C GLY A 63 0.36 9.73 -10.12
N ILE A 64 -0.47 9.12 -9.27
CA ILE A 64 0.02 8.43 -8.06
C ILE A 64 0.35 6.95 -8.34
N THR A 65 -0.55 6.21 -8.97
CA THR A 65 -0.35 4.78 -9.24
C THR A 65 -1.22 4.28 -10.40
N THR A 66 -0.74 3.27 -11.12
CA THR A 66 -1.50 2.55 -12.15
C THR A 66 -2.21 1.31 -11.59
N LEU A 67 -1.89 0.93 -10.35
CA LEU A 67 -2.37 -0.30 -9.71
C LEU A 67 -3.86 -0.24 -9.42
N ARG A 68 -4.57 -1.31 -9.78
CA ARG A 68 -6.00 -1.47 -9.53
C ARG A 68 -6.25 -2.41 -8.34
N PRO A 69 -7.31 -2.19 -7.56
CA PRO A 69 -7.67 -3.08 -6.46
C PRO A 69 -8.07 -4.46 -7.01
N VAL A 70 -7.86 -5.49 -6.19
CA VAL A 70 -8.28 -6.86 -6.51
C VAL A 70 -9.64 -7.11 -5.87
N LEU A 71 -10.65 -7.28 -6.71
CA LEU A 71 -12.00 -7.66 -6.34
C LEU A 71 -12.12 -9.18 -6.31
N PHE A 72 -12.67 -9.68 -5.22
CA PHE A 72 -12.84 -11.12 -5.03
C PHE A 72 -14.07 -11.43 -4.18
N GLU A 73 -14.62 -12.62 -4.39
CA GLU A 73 -15.73 -13.19 -3.64
C GLU A 73 -15.25 -14.38 -2.83
N VAL A 74 -15.74 -14.53 -1.61
CA VAL A 74 -15.34 -15.62 -0.70
C VAL A 74 -16.27 -16.81 -0.85
N GLU A 75 -15.71 -18.01 -1.06
CA GLU A 75 -16.51 -19.22 -1.30
C GLU A 75 -16.92 -19.96 0.00
N LYS A 76 -16.20 -19.72 1.09
CA LYS A 76 -16.43 -20.36 2.40
C LYS A 76 -16.16 -19.39 3.54
N ASP A 77 -16.97 -19.45 4.58
CA ASP A 77 -16.71 -18.70 5.82
C ASP A 77 -15.41 -19.18 6.46
N GLY A 78 -14.57 -18.25 6.92
CA GLY A 78 -13.31 -18.63 7.55
C GLY A 78 -12.40 -17.47 7.89
N GLU A 79 -11.26 -17.81 8.47
CA GLU A 79 -10.18 -16.86 8.75
C GLU A 79 -9.19 -16.83 7.59
N TYR A 80 -8.96 -15.64 7.05
CA TYR A 80 -8.08 -15.40 5.92
C TYR A 80 -6.94 -14.46 6.32
N ASN A 81 -5.73 -14.80 5.89
CA ASN A 81 -4.57 -13.93 6.04
C ASN A 81 -4.46 -13.00 4.82
N ILE A 82 -4.86 -11.75 4.98
CA ILE A 82 -4.83 -10.75 3.90
C ILE A 82 -3.48 -10.04 3.86
N CYS A 83 -2.93 -9.87 2.65
CA CYS A 83 -1.65 -9.23 2.45
C CYS A 83 -1.72 -7.70 2.63
N VAL A 84 -0.79 -7.14 3.40
CA VAL A 84 -0.62 -5.68 3.52
C VAL A 84 0.76 -5.18 3.08
N CYS A 85 1.72 -6.07 2.85
CA CYS A 85 3.03 -5.70 2.29
C CYS A 85 3.00 -5.45 0.78
N LYS A 86 1.92 -5.86 0.09
CA LYS A 86 1.65 -5.73 -1.35
C LYS A 86 2.61 -6.47 -2.28
N ALA A 87 3.62 -7.16 -1.74
CA ALA A 87 4.59 -7.97 -2.48
C ALA A 87 4.20 -9.45 -2.64
N THR A 88 2.95 -9.80 -2.35
CA THR A 88 2.48 -11.18 -2.51
C THR A 88 2.32 -11.54 -3.98
N LYS A 89 2.67 -12.78 -4.34
CA LYS A 89 2.38 -13.37 -5.65
C LYS A 89 0.98 -13.98 -5.70
N ASN A 90 0.37 -14.26 -4.55
CA ASN A 90 -0.97 -14.85 -4.44
C ASN A 90 -2.00 -13.81 -4.01
N ARG A 91 -2.08 -12.69 -4.74
CA ARG A 91 -3.01 -11.58 -4.44
C ARG A 91 -4.46 -12.11 -4.40
N PRO A 92 -5.27 -11.80 -3.37
CA PRO A 92 -5.05 -10.85 -2.25
C PRO A 92 -4.45 -11.47 -0.96
N LEU A 93 -4.23 -12.79 -0.96
CA LEU A 93 -3.82 -13.56 0.21
C LEU A 93 -2.33 -13.41 0.51
N CYS A 94 -1.95 -13.65 1.75
CA CYS A 94 -0.56 -13.70 2.15
C CYS A 94 0.09 -15.04 1.78
N ASP A 95 1.24 -14.98 1.11
CA ASP A 95 2.07 -16.11 0.69
C ASP A 95 3.45 -16.16 1.40
N GLY A 96 3.66 -15.31 2.41
CA GLY A 96 4.90 -15.28 3.18
C GLY A 96 6.02 -14.40 2.60
N HIS A 97 5.85 -13.82 1.40
CA HIS A 97 6.86 -12.91 0.84
C HIS A 97 7.14 -11.68 1.72
N HIS A 98 6.21 -11.33 2.61
CA HIS A 98 6.35 -10.23 3.57
C HIS A 98 7.63 -10.30 4.43
N VAL A 99 8.20 -11.49 4.63
CA VAL A 99 9.47 -11.65 5.38
C VAL A 99 10.64 -10.98 4.67
N LYS A 100 10.61 -10.93 3.33
CA LYS A 100 11.66 -10.32 2.50
C LYS A 100 11.42 -8.83 2.25
N VAL A 101 10.26 -8.29 2.66
CA VAL A 101 9.90 -6.90 2.45
C VAL A 101 10.20 -6.10 3.70
N GLN A 102 11.03 -5.07 3.55
CA GLN A 102 11.24 -4.11 4.62
C GLN A 102 10.08 -3.08 4.62
N LYS A 103 9.53 -2.77 5.79
CA LYS A 103 8.66 -1.59 5.92
C LYS A 103 9.49 -0.37 5.56
N ARG A 104 8.96 0.54 4.73
CA ARG A 104 9.54 1.87 4.64
C ARG A 104 9.32 2.54 6.00
N ARG A 105 10.35 2.60 6.83
CA ARG A 105 10.32 3.52 7.97
C ARG A 105 10.42 4.91 7.34
N HIS A 106 9.43 5.77 7.58
CA HIS A 106 9.60 7.21 7.37
C HIS A 106 10.63 7.70 8.40
N THR A 107 11.90 7.36 8.22
CA THR A 107 13.03 7.99 8.94
C THR A 107 13.47 9.26 8.25
N ASN A 108 13.03 9.48 7.01
CA ASN A 108 13.30 10.69 6.28
C ASN A 108 12.05 11.58 6.26
N PRO A 109 12.21 12.90 6.44
CA PRO A 109 11.12 13.85 6.26
C PRO A 109 10.49 13.67 4.87
N PRO A 110 9.20 14.00 4.71
CA PRO A 110 8.53 13.88 3.42
C PRO A 110 9.35 14.61 2.35
N GLN A 111 9.87 13.86 1.37
CA GLN A 111 10.72 14.41 0.29
C GLN A 111 9.95 15.30 -0.69
N LEU A 112 8.69 15.60 -0.41
CA LEU A 112 7.83 16.40 -1.27
C LEU A 112 7.26 17.58 -0.48
N CYS A 113 8.13 18.53 -0.12
CA CYS A 113 7.69 19.92 -0.13
C CYS A 113 7.68 20.31 -1.61
N VAL A 114 6.52 20.61 -2.18
CA VAL A 114 6.46 21.19 -3.53
C VAL A 114 7.36 22.42 -3.49
N TYR A 115 8.31 22.52 -4.44
CA TYR A 115 9.34 23.57 -4.40
C TYR A 115 8.74 24.98 -4.28
N ALA A 116 7.54 25.18 -4.84
CA ALA A 116 6.76 26.41 -4.78
C ALA A 116 6.17 26.74 -3.40
N GLU A 117 5.91 25.76 -2.54
CA GLU A 117 5.30 25.93 -1.20
C GLU A 117 6.33 25.77 -0.06
N SER A 118 7.62 25.77 -0.39
CA SER A 118 8.66 25.66 0.63
C SER A 118 8.71 26.94 1.47
N PRO A 119 8.58 26.85 2.82
CA PRO A 119 8.70 27.99 3.73
C PRO A 119 10.02 28.77 3.60
N VAL A 120 11.02 28.17 2.97
CA VAL A 120 12.31 28.79 2.66
C VAL A 120 12.21 29.78 1.51
N TYR A 121 11.46 29.45 0.44
CA TYR A 121 11.27 30.37 -0.70
C TYR A 121 10.27 31.48 -0.38
N GLU A 122 9.26 31.20 0.44
CA GLU A 122 8.35 32.22 0.97
C GLU A 122 9.03 33.16 2.00
N GLY A 123 10.27 32.85 2.41
CA GLY A 123 11.00 33.63 3.41
C GLY A 123 10.43 33.50 4.83
N VAL A 124 9.46 32.61 5.06
CA VAL A 124 8.91 32.30 6.39
C VAL A 124 10.01 31.77 7.32
N ALA A 125 10.91 30.93 6.79
CA ALA A 125 12.06 30.43 7.56
C ALA A 125 12.97 31.56 8.08
N ASN A 126 13.18 32.63 7.27
CA ASN A 126 13.94 33.80 7.69
C ASN A 126 13.19 34.62 8.75
N LYS A 127 11.87 34.79 8.60
CA LYS A 127 11.01 35.50 9.58
C LYS A 127 10.99 34.80 10.94
N LEU A 128 11.06 33.46 10.94
CA LEU A 128 11.15 32.64 12.15
C LEU A 128 12.58 32.54 12.71
N GLY A 129 13.56 33.20 12.08
CA GLY A 129 14.94 33.30 12.58
C GLY A 129 15.84 32.11 12.25
N TYR A 130 15.40 31.18 11.41
CA TYR A 130 16.28 30.12 10.91
C TYR A 130 17.33 30.73 9.96
N LYS A 131 18.56 30.25 10.02
CA LYS A 131 19.66 30.67 9.15
C LYS A 131 20.29 29.46 8.46
N PRO A 132 20.62 29.54 7.17
CA PRO A 132 21.30 28.45 6.47
C PRO A 132 22.72 28.25 7.03
N LYS A 133 23.18 27.00 7.09
CA LYS A 133 24.55 26.66 7.49
C LYS A 133 25.38 26.61 6.21
N GLN A 134 26.48 27.38 6.13
CA GLN A 134 27.34 27.45 4.94
C GLN A 134 26.60 27.80 3.63
N GLY A 135 25.59 28.69 3.70
CA GLY A 135 24.83 29.11 2.53
C GLY A 135 23.85 28.07 1.98
N ARG A 136 23.72 26.91 2.63
CA ARG A 136 22.75 25.86 2.26
C ARG A 136 21.75 25.63 3.39
N TRP A 137 20.48 25.49 3.02
CA TRP A 137 19.45 25.04 3.94
C TRP A 137 19.57 23.51 4.11
N HIS A 138 19.71 23.07 5.35
CA HIS A 138 19.71 21.66 5.72
C HIS A 138 18.34 21.36 6.33
N PHE A 139 17.62 20.39 5.76
CA PHE A 139 16.35 19.86 6.27
C PHE A 139 16.51 18.36 6.50
#